data_AF-A0A9K3JGD1-F1
#
_entry.id   AF-A0A9K3JGD1-F1
#
_cell.length_a   1.000
_cell.length_b   1.000
_cell.length_c   1.000
_cell.angle_alpha   90.00
_cell.angle_beta   90.00
_cell.angle_gamma   90.00
#
_symmetry.space_group_name_H-M   'P 1'
#
loop_
_entity.id
_entity.type
_entity.pdbx_description
1 polymer ?
#
loop_
_entity_poly.entity_id
_entity_poly.type
_entity_poly.pdbx_seq_one_letter_code
_entity_poly.pdbx_strand_id
1 'polypeptide(L)'
;MDPGLIYDIKPQDYINYLCAMNYTRHQIQIFSKKSEIYCSNATLDLNYPSFMLVLNNTNTTRSTFQRVLTNVGTSSSSYRAVVDTPPTGMNVVVQPSVISFEGKYSTAKFEVTVDVDITDAPPTYYGYFGNCGYLSWFEVNGSHVVRSPIVSAIASSRPPLGA
;
A
#
# COMPACT_ATOMS: atom_id res chain seq x y z
N MET A 1 3.84 -11.51 20.97
CA MET A 1 3.71 -10.97 19.61
C MET A 1 4.51 -9.69 19.58
N ASP A 2 5.59 -9.64 18.80
CA ASP A 2 6.49 -8.48 18.68
C ASP A 2 6.79 -8.27 17.19
N PRO A 3 6.15 -7.30 16.52
CA PRO A 3 6.31 -7.11 15.08
C PRO A 3 7.52 -6.24 14.71
N GLY A 4 8.19 -5.60 15.67
CA GLY A 4 9.22 -4.58 15.41
C GLY A 4 8.65 -3.25 14.91
N LEU A 5 7.98 -3.25 13.74
CA LEU A 5 7.34 -2.07 13.15
C LEU A 5 5.84 -2.29 12.88
N ILE A 6 5.09 -1.19 12.86
CA ILE A 6 3.67 -1.16 12.47
C ILE A 6 3.39 -0.05 11.46
N TYR A 7 2.34 -0.25 10.65
CA TYR A 7 1.69 0.81 9.88
C TYR A 7 0.56 1.39 10.73
N ASP A 8 0.85 2.46 11.46
CA ASP A 8 -0.14 3.07 12.36
C ASP A 8 -1.17 3.91 11.59
N ILE A 9 -2.42 3.91 12.06
CA ILE A 9 -3.55 4.58 11.40
C ILE A 9 -4.61 5.03 12.40
N LYS A 10 -5.18 6.21 12.18
CA LYS A 10 -6.17 6.82 13.07
C LYS A 10 -7.56 6.86 12.40
N PRO A 11 -8.65 6.94 13.18
CA PRO A 11 -10.01 7.08 12.62
C PRO A 11 -10.17 8.25 11.63
N GLN A 12 -9.42 9.34 11.82
CA GLN A 12 -9.46 10.49 10.92
C GLN A 12 -8.85 10.18 9.54
N ASP A 13 -7.90 9.26 9.44
CA ASP A 13 -7.29 8.87 8.16
C ASP A 13 -8.30 8.12 7.29
N TYR A 14 -9.14 7.29 7.91
CA TYR A 14 -10.28 6.66 7.21
C TYR A 14 -11.31 7.68 6.74
N ILE A 15 -11.60 8.72 7.52
CA ILE A 15 -12.50 9.80 7.09
C ILE A 15 -11.92 10.53 5.87
N ASN A 16 -10.63 10.89 5.92
CA ASN A 16 -9.94 11.53 4.80
C ASN A 16 -9.96 10.65 3.53
N TYR A 17 -9.81 9.34 3.70
CA TYR A 17 -9.91 8.36 2.62
C TYR A 17 -11.30 8.28 2.01
N LEU A 18 -12.35 8.20 2.84
CA LEU A 18 -13.74 8.24 2.37
C LEU A 18 -14.06 9.56 1.65
N CYS A 19 -13.55 10.69 2.14
CA CYS A 19 -13.70 11.98 1.47
C CYS A 19 -13.06 11.96 0.07
N ALA A 20 -11.86 11.39 -0.08
CA ALA A 20 -11.17 11.30 -1.37
C ALA A 20 -11.85 10.33 -2.36
N MET A 21 -12.58 9.34 -1.85
CA MET A 21 -13.45 8.48 -2.65
C MET A 21 -14.78 9.14 -3.07
N ASN A 22 -14.96 10.44 -2.81
CA ASN A 22 -16.17 11.21 -3.11
C ASN A 22 -17.44 10.73 -2.36
N TYR A 23 -17.29 10.12 -1.18
CA TYR A 23 -18.45 9.88 -0.31
C TYR A 23 -19.02 11.21 0.17
N THR A 24 -20.35 11.32 0.16
CA THR A 24 -21.03 12.48 0.73
C THR A 24 -20.83 12.53 2.24
N ARG A 25 -20.87 13.73 2.83
CA ARG A 25 -20.79 13.90 4.29
C ARG A 25 -21.82 13.04 5.02
N HIS A 26 -23.04 12.95 4.49
CA HIS A 26 -24.10 12.13 5.08
C HIS A 26 -23.75 10.64 5.11
N GLN A 27 -23.21 10.09 4.02
CA GLN A 27 -22.75 8.70 4.00
C GLN A 27 -21.62 8.46 5.02
N ILE A 28 -20.66 9.39 5.13
CA ILE A 28 -19.55 9.26 6.09
C ILE A 28 -20.08 9.32 7.55
N GLN A 29 -21.09 10.15 7.84
CA GLN A 29 -21.70 10.24 9.17
C GLN A 29 -22.33 8.91 9.62
N ILE A 30 -22.98 8.19 8.70
CA ILE A 30 -23.59 6.87 8.97
C ILE A 30 -22.53 5.87 9.49
N PHE A 31 -21.33 5.87 8.90
CA PHE A 31 -20.26 4.93 9.29
C PHE A 31 -19.43 5.42 10.48
N SER A 32 -19.08 6.70 10.51
CA SER A 32 -18.16 7.27 11.51
C SER A 32 -18.82 7.58 12.86
N LYS A 33 -20.16 7.68 12.90
CA LYS A 33 -20.94 8.13 14.06
C LYS A 33 -20.49 9.50 14.61
N LYS A 34 -19.83 10.32 13.78
CA LYS A 34 -19.48 11.70 14.09
C LYS A 34 -20.52 12.64 13.50
N SER A 35 -20.87 13.70 14.23
CA SER A 35 -21.69 14.80 13.71
C SER A 35 -20.93 15.64 12.68
N GLU A 36 -19.65 15.90 12.95
CA GLU A 36 -18.80 16.75 12.13
C GLU A 36 -17.79 15.94 11.33
N ILE A 37 -17.77 16.18 10.02
CA ILE A 37 -16.86 15.55 9.06
C ILE A 37 -15.87 16.58 8.55
N TYR A 38 -14.59 16.33 8.82
CA TYR A 38 -13.48 17.15 8.37
C TYR A 38 -12.77 16.43 7.22
N CYS A 39 -12.74 17.04 6.04
CA CYS A 39 -12.12 16.50 4.83
C CYS A 39 -10.89 17.33 4.38
N SER A 40 -10.24 18.06 5.28
CA SER A 40 -9.15 18.99 4.93
C SER A 40 -7.95 18.31 4.28
N ASN A 41 -7.70 17.04 4.62
CA ASN A 41 -6.54 16.26 4.14
C ASN A 41 -6.99 15.02 3.36
N ALA A 42 -8.02 15.15 2.51
CA ALA A 42 -8.52 14.03 1.72
C ALA A 42 -7.42 13.38 0.87
N THR A 43 -7.24 12.07 0.98
CA THR A 43 -6.23 11.30 0.23
C THR A 43 -6.69 9.87 0.00
N LEU A 44 -6.40 9.30 -1.17
CA LEU A 44 -6.59 7.87 -1.44
C LEU A 44 -5.43 7.00 -0.93
N ASP A 45 -4.37 7.61 -0.41
CA ASP A 45 -3.14 6.93 0.00
C ASP A 45 -3.13 6.64 1.50
N LEU A 46 -3.85 5.59 1.88
CA LEU A 46 -3.96 5.13 3.25
C LEU A 46 -2.65 4.48 3.73
N ASN A 47 -2.25 4.68 4.99
CA ASN A 47 -1.08 4.02 5.58
C ASN A 47 -1.34 2.52 5.86
N TYR A 48 -1.56 1.75 4.80
CA TYR A 48 -2.02 0.37 4.85
C TYR A 48 -0.85 -0.61 4.63
N PRO A 49 -0.81 -1.78 5.30
CA PRO A 49 0.32 -2.73 5.25
C PRO A 49 0.38 -3.56 3.96
N SER A 50 -0.18 -3.07 2.86
CA SER A 50 -0.13 -3.70 1.54
C SER A 50 -0.24 -2.66 0.43
N PHE A 51 0.12 -3.10 -0.78
CA PHE A 51 0.12 -2.29 -1.98
C PHE A 51 -0.71 -2.99 -3.06
N MET A 52 -1.67 -2.27 -3.63
CA MET A 52 -2.52 -2.82 -4.69
C MET A 52 -2.59 -1.84 -5.85
N LEU A 53 -2.39 -2.36 -7.06
CA LEU A 53 -2.55 -1.63 -8.31
C LEU A 53 -3.61 -2.31 -9.15
N VAL A 54 -4.50 -1.51 -9.74
CA VAL A 54 -5.53 -2.00 -10.65
C VAL A 54 -5.26 -1.47 -12.04
N LEU A 55 -5.16 -2.37 -13.01
CA LEU A 55 -5.07 -2.07 -14.43
C LEU A 55 -6.49 -1.93 -14.95
N ASN A 56 -6.89 -0.71 -15.31
CA ASN A 56 -8.25 -0.41 -15.73
C ASN A 56 -8.31 -0.13 -17.23
N ASN A 57 -8.66 -1.15 -18.02
CA ASN A 57 -8.65 -1.10 -19.49
C ASN A 57 -7.29 -0.70 -20.09
N THR A 58 -6.19 -1.01 -19.39
CA THR A 58 -4.81 -0.78 -19.82
C THR A 58 -3.95 -2.01 -19.54
N ASN A 59 -2.85 -2.16 -20.27
CA ASN A 59 -1.83 -3.20 -20.01
C ASN A 59 -0.66 -2.68 -19.17
N THR A 60 -0.63 -1.37 -18.91
CA THR A 60 0.40 -0.72 -18.12
C THR A 60 -0.22 0.17 -17.05
N THR A 61 0.44 0.27 -15.89
CA THR A 61 0.08 1.23 -14.84
C THR A 61 1.29 1.54 -13.97
N ARG A 62 1.33 2.76 -13.41
CA ARG A 62 2.33 3.21 -12.44
C ARG A 62 1.60 3.80 -11.25
N SER A 63 2.03 3.48 -10.03
CA SER A 63 1.55 4.16 -8.83
C SER A 63 2.68 4.32 -7.82
N THR A 64 2.68 5.46 -7.14
CA THR A 64 3.57 5.72 -5.99
C THR A 64 2.72 5.77 -4.73
N PHE A 65 3.12 4.99 -3.74
CA PHE A 65 2.48 4.90 -2.43
C PHE A 65 3.39 5.46 -1.36
N GLN A 66 2.88 6.34 -0.51
CA GLN A 66 3.57 6.83 0.67
C GLN A 66 3.12 6.04 1.90
N ARG A 67 4.09 5.60 2.69
CA ARG A 67 3.84 4.86 3.92
C ARG A 67 4.68 5.42 5.05
N VAL A 68 4.17 5.23 6.26
CA VAL A 68 4.84 5.59 7.50
C VAL A 68 4.90 4.35 8.37
N LEU A 69 6.11 3.93 8.69
CA LEU A 69 6.34 2.89 9.70
C LEU A 69 6.60 3.54 11.05
N THR A 70 6.09 2.90 12.09
CA THR A 70 6.32 3.27 13.48
C THR A 70 7.05 2.13 14.18
N ASN A 71 8.18 2.42 14.81
CA ASN A 71 8.88 1.44 15.63
C ASN A 71 8.12 1.20 16.94
N VAL A 72 7.79 -0.06 17.24
CA VAL A 72 7.16 -0.44 18.51
C VAL A 72 8.13 -1.14 19.47
N GLY A 73 9.33 -1.47 19.00
CA GLY A 73 10.45 -1.92 19.82
C GLY A 73 11.01 -0.80 20.71
N THR A 74 11.69 -1.17 21.79
CA THR A 74 12.20 -0.21 22.79
C THR A 74 13.50 0.46 22.40
N SER A 75 14.32 -0.19 21.59
CA SER A 75 15.64 0.28 21.17
C SER A 75 15.60 1.02 19.84
N SER A 76 16.68 1.76 19.56
CA SER A 76 16.98 2.19 18.20
C SER A 76 17.19 0.97 17.29
N SER A 77 16.80 1.12 16.03
CA SER A 77 16.88 0.05 15.04
C SER A 77 16.92 0.64 13.63
N SER A 78 17.51 -0.11 12.70
CA SER A 78 17.53 0.22 11.28
C SER A 78 17.02 -0.97 10.50
N TYR A 79 16.32 -0.71 9.40
CA TYR A 79 15.74 -1.73 8.54
C TYR A 79 16.13 -1.50 7.09
N ARG A 80 16.44 -2.58 6.38
CA ARG A 80 16.71 -2.55 4.93
C ARG A 80 15.52 -3.11 4.16
N ALA A 81 15.08 -2.37 3.16
CA ALA A 81 14.06 -2.81 2.23
C ALA A 81 14.62 -3.89 1.28
N VAL A 82 13.85 -4.96 1.11
CA VAL A 82 14.08 -6.01 0.11
C VAL A 82 12.76 -6.24 -0.61
N VAL A 83 12.81 -6.17 -1.94
CA VAL A 83 11.67 -6.42 -2.82
C VAL A 83 11.84 -7.81 -3.42
N ASP A 84 10.78 -8.61 -3.36
CA ASP A 84 10.68 -9.93 -3.97
C ASP A 84 9.48 -9.91 -4.93
N THR A 85 9.76 -9.79 -6.22
CA THR A 85 8.75 -9.67 -7.29
C THR A 85 9.12 -10.55 -8.48
N PRO A 86 8.16 -10.87 -9.38
CA PRO A 86 8.45 -11.60 -10.60
C PRO A 86 9.52 -10.89 -11.45
N PRO A 87 10.31 -11.64 -12.23
CA PRO A 87 11.41 -11.06 -13.03
C PRO A 87 10.91 -10.18 -14.18
N THR A 88 9.64 -10.32 -14.58
CA THR A 88 9.02 -9.55 -15.67
C THR A 88 7.63 -9.10 -15.25
N GLY A 89 7.18 -7.98 -15.78
CA GLY A 89 5.80 -7.50 -15.64
C GLY A 89 5.49 -6.74 -14.37
N MET A 90 6.40 -6.69 -13.39
CA MET A 90 6.29 -5.83 -12.22
C MET A 90 7.69 -5.36 -11.80
N ASN A 91 7.88 -4.05 -11.76
CA ASN A 91 9.07 -3.41 -11.21
C ASN A 91 8.67 -2.57 -9.99
N VAL A 92 9.44 -2.69 -8.91
CA VAL A 92 9.15 -1.98 -7.65
C VAL A 92 10.40 -1.31 -7.15
N VAL A 93 10.28 -0.02 -6.84
CA VAL A 93 11.35 0.81 -6.29
C VAL A 93 10.90 1.35 -4.93
N VAL A 94 11.76 1.23 -3.92
CA VAL A 94 11.50 1.71 -2.55
C VAL A 94 12.52 2.78 -2.18
N GLN A 95 12.05 3.93 -1.69
CA GLN A 95 12.89 5.05 -1.30
C GLN A 95 12.46 5.66 0.05
N PRO A 96 13.38 5.82 1.02
CA PRO A 96 14.75 5.30 1.02
C PRO A 96 14.77 3.77 1.13
N SER A 97 15.86 3.13 0.70
CA SER A 97 16.04 1.66 0.81
C SER A 97 16.47 1.20 2.21
N VAL A 98 16.80 2.15 3.09
CA VAL A 98 17.10 1.95 4.50
C VAL A 98 16.38 3.01 5.32
N ILE A 99 15.72 2.60 6.39
CA ILE A 99 15.07 3.49 7.37
C ILE A 99 15.65 3.23 8.76
N SER A 100 15.72 4.27 9.57
CA SER A 100 16.26 4.20 10.92
C SER A 100 15.31 4.85 11.91
N PHE A 101 15.30 4.30 13.11
CA PHE A 101 14.41 4.67 14.22
C PHE A 101 15.26 4.95 15.46
N GLU A 102 15.04 6.08 16.10
CA GLU A 102 15.78 6.48 17.31
C GLU A 102 15.34 5.68 18.54
N GLY A 103 14.13 5.11 18.51
CA GLY A 103 13.57 4.34 19.60
C GLY A 103 12.08 4.12 19.45
N LYS A 104 11.42 3.74 20.55
CA LYS A 104 9.98 3.46 20.55
C LYS A 104 9.16 4.66 20.08
N TYR A 105 8.21 4.39 19.19
CA TYR A 105 7.29 5.35 18.56
C TYR A 105 7.92 6.38 17.63
N SER A 106 9.23 6.31 17.37
CA SER A 106 9.81 7.04 16.25
C SER A 106 9.25 6.51 14.93
N THR A 107 9.17 7.38 13.93
CA THR A 107 8.54 7.08 12.65
C THR A 107 9.48 7.35 11.50
N ALA A 108 9.33 6.59 10.42
CA ALA A 108 10.06 6.80 9.17
C ALA A 108 9.09 6.72 8.00
N LYS A 109 9.18 7.72 7.11
CA LYS A 109 8.43 7.74 5.86
C LYS A 109 9.23 7.09 4.74
N PHE A 110 8.53 6.39 3.87
CA PHE A 110 9.10 5.87 2.64
C PHE A 110 8.05 5.85 1.53
N GLU A 111 8.54 5.80 0.30
CA GLU A 111 7.75 5.70 -0.90
C GLU A 111 8.00 4.36 -1.59
N VAL A 112 6.94 3.80 -2.18
CA VAL A 112 7.00 2.62 -3.04
C VAL A 112 6.43 3.00 -4.38
N THR A 113 7.25 3.02 -5.42
CA THR A 113 6.81 3.17 -6.80
C THR A 113 6.73 1.79 -7.43
N VAL A 114 5.56 1.46 -7.95
CA VAL A 114 5.30 0.18 -8.64
C VAL A 114 4.93 0.48 -10.07
N ASP A 115 5.66 -0.13 -10.99
CA ASP A 115 5.43 -0.16 -12.43
C ASP A 115 4.97 -1.55 -12.84
N VAL A 116 3.84 -1.63 -13.52
CA VAL A 116 3.32 -2.88 -14.08
C VAL A 116 3.23 -2.72 -15.59
N ASP A 117 3.78 -3.67 -16.32
CA ASP A 117 3.68 -3.76 -17.78
C ASP A 117 3.47 -5.20 -18.19
N ILE A 118 2.25 -5.53 -18.59
CA ILE A 118 1.88 -6.87 -19.04
C ILE A 118 1.67 -6.93 -20.56
N THR A 119 2.21 -5.98 -21.32
CA THR A 119 2.02 -5.90 -22.77
C THR A 119 2.55 -7.13 -23.50
N ASP A 120 3.72 -7.62 -23.10
CA ASP A 120 4.36 -8.82 -23.65
C ASP A 120 4.00 -10.09 -22.87
N ALA A 121 3.06 -10.00 -21.92
CA ALA A 121 2.62 -11.18 -21.18
C ALA A 121 1.85 -12.11 -22.15
N PRO A 122 2.14 -13.42 -22.17
CA PRO A 122 1.39 -14.36 -22.98
C PRO A 122 -0.12 -14.23 -22.66
N PRO A 123 -1.00 -14.37 -23.67
CA PRO A 123 -2.43 -14.15 -23.51
C PRO A 123 -2.90 -14.92 -22.29
N THR A 124 -3.49 -14.18 -21.34
CA THR A 124 -3.85 -14.65 -20.01
C THR A 124 -4.41 -16.06 -20.08
N TYR A 125 -3.60 -17.04 -19.65
CA TYR A 125 -4.12 -18.38 -19.40
C TYR A 125 -5.31 -18.19 -18.46
N TYR A 126 -6.46 -18.77 -18.77
CA TYR A 126 -7.67 -18.70 -17.95
C TYR A 126 -7.27 -18.86 -16.46
N GLY A 127 -7.28 -17.75 -15.69
CA GLY A 127 -6.80 -17.72 -14.30
C GLY A 127 -5.56 -16.88 -13.98
N TYR A 128 -5.03 -16.05 -14.88
CA TYR A 128 -4.02 -15.03 -14.48
C TYR A 128 -4.69 -13.92 -13.65
N PHE A 129 -4.53 -13.97 -12.32
CA PHE A 129 -5.09 -12.98 -11.39
C PHE A 129 -4.22 -11.71 -11.24
N GLY A 130 -3.04 -11.67 -11.88
CA GLY A 130 -2.09 -10.56 -11.88
C GLY A 130 -0.73 -10.92 -11.25
N ASN A 131 0.22 -9.98 -11.27
CA ASN A 131 1.52 -10.13 -10.59
C ASN A 131 1.38 -9.98 -9.08
N CYS A 132 2.11 -10.78 -8.31
CA CYS A 132 2.23 -10.65 -6.86
C CYS A 132 3.69 -10.68 -6.42
N GLY A 133 3.98 -9.96 -5.33
CA GLY A 133 5.29 -9.88 -4.73
C GLY A 133 5.21 -9.34 -3.30
N TYR A 134 6.36 -9.02 -2.73
CA TYR A 134 6.47 -8.58 -1.35
C TYR A 134 7.53 -7.50 -1.18
N LEU A 135 7.23 -6.51 -0.35
CA LEU A 135 8.22 -5.66 0.30
C LEU A 135 8.46 -6.20 1.70
N SER A 136 9.72 -6.50 2.02
CA SER A 136 10.15 -6.90 3.36
C SER A 136 11.15 -5.89 3.92
N TRP A 137 10.88 -5.40 5.12
CA TRP A 137 11.86 -4.65 5.92
C TRP A 137 12.57 -5.61 6.86
N PHE A 138 13.85 -5.87 6.59
CA PHE A 138 14.71 -6.71 7.41
C PHE A 138 15.46 -5.84 8.42
N GLU A 139 15.31 -6.16 9.71
CA GLU A 139 16.06 -5.49 10.78
C GLU A 139 17.57 -5.76 10.63
N VAL A 140 18.37 -4.70 10.67
CA VAL A 140 19.83 -4.79 10.62
C VAL A 140 20.34 -5.30 11.96
N ASN A 141 21.08 -6.43 11.95
CA ASN A 141 21.58 -7.11 13.15
C ASN A 141 20.47 -7.58 14.12
N GLY A 142 19.24 -7.72 13.62
CA GLY A 142 18.09 -8.17 14.40
C GLY A 142 17.38 -9.36 13.76
N SER A 143 16.17 -9.66 14.27
CA SER A 143 15.37 -10.80 13.82
C SER A 143 14.01 -10.39 13.25
N HIS A 144 13.60 -9.13 13.37
CA HIS A 144 12.32 -8.69 12.86
C HIS A 144 12.32 -8.63 11.33
N VAL A 145 11.23 -9.13 10.73
CA VAL A 145 10.94 -9.00 9.31
C VAL A 145 9.51 -8.52 9.16
N VAL A 146 9.35 -7.30 8.64
CA VAL A 146 8.03 -6.69 8.42
C VAL A 146 7.70 -6.78 6.93
N ARG A 147 6.76 -7.67 6.59
CA ARG A 147 6.45 -8.03 5.20
C ARG A 147 5.07 -7.51 4.79
N SER A 148 5.04 -6.86 3.63
CA SER A 148 3.86 -6.25 3.03
C SER A 148 3.65 -6.78 1.62
N PRO A 149 2.50 -7.38 1.29
CA PRO A 149 2.24 -7.88 -0.06
C PRO A 149 2.03 -6.74 -1.06
N ILE A 150 2.48 -6.98 -2.29
CA ILE A 150 2.30 -6.13 -3.46
C ILE A 150 1.52 -6.94 -4.49
N VAL A 151 0.39 -6.42 -4.96
CA VAL A 151 -0.47 -7.12 -5.93
C VAL A 151 -0.88 -6.17 -7.04
N SER A 152 -0.82 -6.64 -8.28
CA SER A 152 -1.49 -6.02 -9.42
C SER A 152 -2.69 -6.88 -9.82
N ALA A 153 -3.78 -6.25 -10.24
CA ALA A 153 -4.97 -6.94 -10.73
C ALA A 153 -5.55 -6.22 -11.95
N ILE A 154 -6.25 -6.93 -12.83
CA ILE A 154 -6.95 -6.34 -13.98
C ILE A 154 -8.41 -6.10 -13.58
N ALA A 155 -8.92 -4.89 -13.82
CA ALA A 155 -10.34 -4.63 -13.69
C ALA A 155 -11.09 -5.27 -14.85
N SER A 156 -12.01 -6.19 -14.55
CA SER A 156 -12.92 -6.74 -15.55
C SER A 156 -13.82 -5.64 -16.10
N SER A 157 -13.96 -5.55 -17.43
CA SER A 157 -14.99 -4.72 -18.04
C SER A 157 -16.35 -5.13 -17.52
N ARG A 158 -17.13 -4.19 -16.97
CA ARG A 158 -18.55 -4.43 -16.68
C ARG A 158 -19.22 -4.79 -18.01
N PRO A 159 -19.89 -5.95 -18.14
CA PRO A 159 -20.71 -6.20 -19.32
C PRO A 159 -21.71 -5.05 -19.43
N PRO A 160 -22.00 -4.53 -20.64
CA PRO A 160 -23.07 -3.58 -20.80
C PRO A 160 -24.35 -4.17 -20.19
N LEU A 161 -25.01 -3.41 -19.32
CA LEU A 161 -26.32 -3.77 -18.79
C LEU A 161 -27.31 -3.69 -19.96
N GLY A 162 -27.63 -4.84 -20.53
CA GLY A 162 -28.63 -4.98 -21.60
C GLY A 162 -28.08 -5.63 -22.86
N ALA A 163 -28.21 -6.96 -22.92
CA ALA A 163 -28.46 -7.71 -24.14
C ALA A 163 -29.75 -8.50 -23.92
#